data_AF-A0A8D8VEP6-F1
#
_entry.id   AF-A0A8D8VEP6-F1
#
_cell.length_a   1.000
_cell.length_b   1.000
_cell.length_c   1.000
_cell.angle_alpha   90.00
_cell.angle_beta   90.00
_cell.angle_gamma   90.00
#
_symmetry.space_group_name_H-M   'P 1'
#
loop_
_entity.id
_entity.type
_entity.pdbx_description
1 polymer ?
#
loop_
_entity_poly.entity_id
_entity_poly.type
_entity_poly.pdbx_seq_one_letter_code
_entity_poly.pdbx_strand_id
1 'polypeptide(L)'
;MNCIPSLIFKPKYILMLTPIKNANISNLLLSISYINNINQIILSGGVHTLSCVVFGTQNIKKVDKISGPANYYITLAKKELFGNVGIDMLAGPSELMIICDGKINPNIIAFDFFSQLEHDKNSQCILLSNNKNYIKILYNIIYKLLIFQKNKNKGGGRTERHTSKLQPPRLAKSSFFLAKQSTYKLKMGGNRVLTEGNRI
;
A
#
# COMPACT_ATOMS: atom_id res chain seq x y z
N MET A 1 12.71 3.31 2.11
CA MET A 1 12.05 4.44 1.43
C MET A 1 11.99 5.72 2.28
N ASN A 2 11.74 5.68 3.60
CA ASN A 2 11.57 6.93 4.38
C ASN A 2 12.88 7.56 4.88
N CYS A 3 13.86 6.74 5.27
CA CYS A 3 15.07 7.25 5.93
C CYS A 3 16.02 7.96 4.95
N ILE A 4 16.27 7.38 3.77
CA ILE A 4 17.18 7.94 2.77
C ILE A 4 16.81 9.38 2.36
N PRO A 5 15.53 9.70 2.01
CA PRO A 5 15.14 11.08 1.74
C PRO A 5 15.32 12.01 2.95
N SER A 6 15.12 11.50 4.17
CA SER A 6 15.33 12.27 5.39
C SER A 6 16.79 12.67 5.57
N LEU A 7 17.75 11.78 5.25
CA LEU A 7 19.19 12.03 5.39
C LEU A 7 19.68 13.23 4.57
N ILE A 8 19.00 13.57 3.47
CA ILE A 8 19.31 14.76 2.66
C ILE A 8 19.19 16.04 3.50
N PHE A 9 18.21 16.09 4.41
CA PHE A 9 17.98 17.22 5.30
C PHE A 9 18.87 17.22 6.55
N LYS A 10 19.75 16.22 6.69
CA LYS A 10 20.69 16.05 7.82
C LYS A 10 20.01 16.26 9.19
N PRO A 11 18.92 15.53 9.49
CA PRO A 11 18.26 15.65 10.78
C PRO A 11 19.25 15.30 11.89
N LYS A 12 19.17 16.05 13.00
CA LYS A 12 20.01 15.78 14.18
C LYS A 12 19.71 14.41 14.80
N TYR A 13 18.52 13.87 14.54
CA TYR A 13 18.02 12.67 15.16
C TYR A 13 16.96 11.99 14.31
N ILE A 14 17.12 10.68 14.07
CA ILE A 14 16.18 9.81 13.35
C ILE A 14 15.76 8.69 14.28
N LEU A 15 14.44 8.58 14.47
CA LEU A 15 13.80 7.57 15.29
C LEU A 15 13.01 6.59 14.42
N MET A 16 13.18 5.29 14.65
CA MET A 16 12.38 4.26 14.00
C MET A 16 11.45 3.58 15.01
N LEU A 17 10.16 3.52 14.68
CA LEU A 17 9.17 2.72 15.40
C LEU A 17 8.95 1.40 14.65
N THR A 18 9.11 0.27 15.32
CA THR A 18 8.81 -1.04 14.73
C THR A 18 8.14 -1.95 15.74
N PRO A 19 6.90 -2.41 15.48
CA PRO A 19 6.25 -3.38 16.36
C PRO A 19 6.97 -4.72 16.24
N ILE A 20 7.31 -5.32 17.38
CA ILE A 20 7.88 -6.67 17.44
C ILE A 20 6.86 -7.67 17.94
N LYS A 21 6.90 -8.87 17.35
CA LYS A 21 6.24 -10.07 17.90
C LYS A 21 7.31 -10.98 18.47
N ASN A 22 7.09 -11.46 19.70
CA ASN A 22 7.92 -12.45 20.37
C ASN A 22 9.39 -12.04 20.55
N ALA A 23 9.66 -10.76 20.81
CA ALA A 23 10.99 -10.20 21.05
C ALA A 23 12.03 -10.36 19.90
N ASN A 24 11.66 -10.91 18.75
CA ASN A 24 12.58 -11.11 17.64
C ASN A 24 12.55 -9.93 16.67
N ILE A 25 13.70 -9.26 16.51
CA ILE A 25 13.95 -8.27 15.46
C ILE A 25 14.66 -8.92 14.29
N SER A 26 14.32 -8.49 13.06
CA SER A 26 15.03 -8.95 11.87
C SER A 26 16.44 -8.36 11.81
N ASN A 27 17.46 -9.21 11.64
CA ASN A 27 18.84 -8.77 11.41
C ASN A 27 18.92 -7.82 10.21
N LEU A 28 18.14 -8.07 9.16
CA LEU A 28 18.08 -7.20 7.98
C LEU A 28 17.61 -5.78 8.36
N LEU A 29 16.61 -5.68 9.24
CA LEU A 29 16.09 -4.39 9.70
C LEU A 29 17.15 -3.65 10.53
N LEU A 30 17.89 -4.35 11.39
CA LEU A 30 19.01 -3.76 12.15
C LEU A 30 20.15 -3.30 11.23
N SER A 31 20.56 -4.14 10.27
CA SER A 31 21.62 -3.81 9.32
C SER A 31 21.26 -2.58 8.47
N ILE A 32 20.03 -2.53 7.95
CA ILE A 32 19.56 -1.37 7.18
C ILE A 32 19.47 -0.14 8.08
N SER A 33 19.02 -0.28 9.32
CA SER A 33 18.95 0.84 10.27
C SER A 33 20.32 1.43 10.56
N TYR A 34 21.33 0.58 10.74
CA TYR A 34 22.71 0.97 10.95
C TYR A 34 23.27 1.71 9.73
N ILE A 35 23.12 1.14 8.53
CA ILE A 35 23.59 1.75 7.27
C ILE A 35 22.95 3.14 7.05
N ASN A 36 21.69 3.32 7.46
CA ASN A 36 20.95 4.56 7.29
C ASN A 36 21.06 5.53 8.47
N ASN A 37 22.00 5.31 9.41
CA ASN A 37 22.24 6.19 10.56
C ASN A 37 20.98 6.47 11.41
N ILE A 38 20.13 5.46 11.61
CA ILE A 38 19.00 5.57 12.54
C ILE A 38 19.55 5.62 13.97
N ASN A 39 19.27 6.70 14.70
CA ASN A 39 19.85 6.94 16.02
C ASN A 39 19.23 6.06 17.12
N GLN A 40 17.93 5.80 17.01
CA GLN A 40 17.22 5.00 18.00
C GLN A 40 16.10 4.19 17.33
N ILE A 41 15.95 2.96 17.78
CA ILE A 41 14.88 2.05 17.35
C ILE A 41 14.03 1.74 18.59
N ILE A 42 12.72 1.99 18.50
CA ILE A 42 11.77 1.62 19.53
C ILE A 42 11.03 0.38 19.05
N LEU A 43 11.13 -0.68 19.85
CA LEU A 43 10.54 -1.99 19.60
C LEU A 43 9.06 -2.05 20.03
N SER A 44 8.33 -1.01 19.67
CA SER A 44 6.92 -0.85 19.97
C SER A 44 6.25 -0.12 18.83
N GLY A 45 4.99 -0.45 18.59
CA GLY A 45 4.14 0.23 17.61
C GLY A 45 2.74 0.42 18.16
N GLY A 46 1.89 1.09 17.39
CA GLY A 46 0.54 1.46 17.82
C GLY A 46 0.44 2.94 18.20
N VAL A 47 -0.77 3.34 18.55
CA VAL A 47 -1.13 4.75 18.81
C VAL A 47 -0.47 5.27 20.08
N HIS A 48 -0.33 4.44 21.12
CA HIS A 48 0.34 4.81 22.37
C HIS A 48 1.80 5.18 22.13
N THR A 49 2.54 4.37 21.36
CA THR A 49 3.94 4.66 21.02
C THR A 49 4.06 5.91 20.17
N LEU A 50 3.13 6.11 19.23
CA LEU A 50 3.08 7.33 18.43
C LEU A 50 2.93 8.58 19.32
N SER A 51 2.02 8.53 20.30
CA SER A 51 1.80 9.61 21.27
C SER A 51 3.07 9.93 22.07
N CYS A 52 3.76 8.90 22.59
CA CYS A 52 5.03 9.07 23.31
C CYS A 52 6.10 9.78 22.47
N VAL A 53 6.13 9.55 21.15
CA VAL A 53 7.09 10.17 20.24
C VAL A 53 6.70 11.61 19.90
N VAL A 54 5.39 11.92 19.83
CA VAL A 54 4.91 13.28 19.55
C VAL A 54 5.06 14.20 20.75
N PHE A 55 4.78 13.73 21.95
CA PHE A 55 4.88 14.55 23.16
C PHE A 55 6.24 14.44 23.85
N GLY A 56 7.01 13.40 23.53
CA GLY A 56 8.22 13.05 24.26
C GLY A 56 7.91 12.38 25.60
N THR A 57 8.86 11.58 26.07
CA THR A 57 8.85 11.01 27.43
C THR A 57 10.25 11.14 28.02
N GLN A 58 10.44 10.69 29.27
CA GLN A 58 11.77 10.67 29.89
C GLN A 58 12.83 9.94 29.04
N ASN A 59 12.43 8.89 28.30
CA ASN A 59 13.33 8.05 27.51
C ASN A 59 13.17 8.22 25.99
N ILE A 60 12.17 8.97 25.53
CA ILE A 60 11.85 9.14 24.12
C ILE A 60 11.89 10.63 23.79
N LYS A 61 12.84 11.02 22.92
CA LYS A 61 12.89 12.39 22.43
C LYS A 61 11.68 12.68 21.56
N LYS A 62 11.10 13.87 21.76
CA LYS A 62 10.06 14.40 20.87
C LYS A 62 10.62 14.54 19.44
N VAL A 63 9.79 14.25 18.45
CA VAL A 63 10.11 14.43 17.02
C VAL A 63 9.27 15.55 16.40
N ASP A 64 9.81 16.15 15.35
CA ASP A 64 9.14 17.23 14.62
C ASP A 64 8.30 16.73 13.44
N LYS A 65 8.63 15.55 12.90
CA LYS A 65 7.94 14.94 11.75
C LYS A 65 7.88 13.42 11.85
N ILE A 66 6.74 12.86 11.45
CA ILE A 66 6.51 11.41 11.37
C ILE A 66 6.23 11.04 9.92
N SER A 67 6.93 10.00 9.44
CA SER A 67 6.72 9.47 8.09
C SER A 67 6.60 7.95 8.07
N GLY A 68 5.77 7.45 7.15
CA GLY A 68 5.61 6.05 6.82
C GLY A 68 4.15 5.62 6.80
N PRO A 69 3.77 4.72 5.88
CA PRO A 69 2.43 4.15 5.87
C PRO A 69 2.20 3.33 7.15
N ALA A 70 0.96 3.26 7.59
CA ALA A 70 0.58 2.50 8.75
C ALA A 70 -0.85 1.99 8.63
N ASN A 71 -1.25 1.14 9.57
CA ASN A 71 -2.63 0.67 9.64
C ASN A 71 -3.60 1.83 9.92
N TYR A 72 -4.89 1.56 9.74
CA TYR A 72 -5.98 2.51 9.94
C TYR A 72 -5.89 3.28 11.28
N TYR A 73 -5.57 2.60 12.38
CA TYR A 73 -5.47 3.22 13.71
C TYR A 73 -4.36 4.26 13.81
N ILE A 74 -3.17 3.96 13.28
CA ILE A 74 -2.06 4.92 13.27
C ILE A 74 -2.32 6.05 12.26
N THR A 75 -2.96 5.76 11.12
CA THR A 75 -3.35 6.81 10.17
C THR A 75 -4.33 7.81 10.80
N LEU A 76 -5.32 7.33 11.55
CA LEU A 76 -6.21 8.20 12.33
C LEU A 76 -5.44 8.97 13.40
N ALA A 77 -4.56 8.31 14.16
CA ALA A 77 -3.78 9.00 15.17
C ALA A 77 -2.86 10.09 14.58
N LYS A 78 -2.24 9.84 13.42
CA LYS A 78 -1.49 10.85 12.67
C LYS A 78 -2.36 12.05 12.30
N LYS A 79 -3.61 11.80 11.89
CA LYS A 79 -4.58 12.86 11.57
C LYS A 79 -4.89 13.72 12.79
N GLU A 80 -5.19 13.09 13.93
CA GLU A 80 -5.51 13.80 15.18
C GLU A 80 -4.30 14.57 15.75
N LEU A 81 -3.09 14.06 15.55
CA LEU A 81 -1.85 14.70 16.02
C LEU A 81 -1.29 15.74 15.05
N PHE A 82 -1.93 15.93 13.89
CA PHE A 82 -1.49 16.92 12.92
C PHE A 82 -1.60 18.33 13.51
N GLY A 83 -0.50 19.09 13.41
CA GLY A 83 -0.36 20.41 14.06
C GLY A 83 0.53 20.36 15.30
N ASN A 84 0.52 19.26 16.07
CA ASN A 84 1.51 19.02 17.13
C ASN A 84 2.82 18.45 16.56
N VAL A 85 2.72 17.69 15.47
CA VAL A 85 3.83 17.11 14.72
C VAL A 85 3.55 17.22 13.21
N GLY A 86 4.59 17.34 12.41
CA GLY A 86 4.47 17.19 10.96
C GLY A 86 4.15 15.74 10.60
N ILE A 87 3.25 15.53 9.64
CA ILE A 87 3.01 14.20 9.05
C ILE A 87 3.29 14.27 7.54
N ASP A 88 3.61 13.14 6.95
CA ASP A 88 3.83 13.01 5.51
C ASP A 88 2.52 12.95 4.72
N MET A 89 1.72 11.93 4.99
CA MET A 89 0.43 11.69 4.34
C MET A 89 -0.47 10.82 5.22
N LEU A 90 -1.78 10.93 5.01
CA LEU A 90 -2.73 9.94 5.52
C LEU A 90 -2.81 8.79 4.52
N ALA A 91 -2.11 7.70 4.81
CA ALA A 91 -2.01 6.57 3.90
C ALA A 91 -3.39 5.90 3.70
N GLY A 92 -3.85 5.90 2.45
CA GLY A 92 -4.98 5.10 1.99
C GLY A 92 -4.55 3.67 1.61
N PRO A 93 -5.51 2.82 1.19
CA PRO A 93 -5.17 1.55 0.58
C PRO A 93 -4.31 1.76 -0.67
N SER A 94 -3.50 0.77 -1.00
CA SER A 94 -2.67 0.83 -2.20
C SER A 94 -3.53 0.66 -3.45
N GLU A 95 -3.31 1.50 -4.46
CA GLU A 95 -4.08 1.50 -5.72
C GLU A 95 -3.16 1.34 -6.93
N LEU A 96 -3.63 0.64 -7.96
CA LEU A 96 -2.96 0.54 -9.26
C LEU A 96 -3.99 0.76 -10.38
N MET A 97 -3.71 1.68 -11.29
CA MET A 97 -4.49 1.87 -12.51
C MET A 97 -3.64 1.54 -13.73
N ILE A 98 -4.11 0.60 -14.54
CA ILE A 98 -3.47 0.20 -15.79
C ILE A 98 -4.31 0.72 -16.95
N ILE A 99 -3.68 1.48 -17.85
CA ILE A 99 -4.28 1.93 -19.11
C ILE A 99 -3.59 1.18 -20.24
N CYS A 100 -4.34 0.43 -21.06
CA CYS A 100 -3.75 -0.32 -22.17
C CYS A 100 -4.62 -0.32 -23.43
N ASP A 101 -3.96 -0.35 -24.59
CA ASP A 101 -4.59 -0.43 -25.92
C ASP A 101 -4.85 -1.88 -26.38
N GLY A 102 -4.55 -2.85 -25.53
CA GLY A 102 -4.73 -4.27 -25.77
C GLY A 102 -3.68 -4.95 -26.65
N LYS A 103 -2.54 -4.29 -26.94
CA LYS A 103 -1.45 -4.88 -27.73
C LYS A 103 -0.42 -5.67 -26.90
N ILE A 104 -0.30 -5.34 -25.62
CA ILE A 104 0.65 -5.99 -24.71
C ILE A 104 0.13 -7.38 -24.33
N ASN A 105 1.02 -8.36 -24.18
CA ASN A 105 0.63 -9.70 -23.71
C ASN A 105 -0.20 -9.61 -22.40
N PRO A 106 -1.45 -10.13 -22.39
CA PRO A 106 -2.33 -10.01 -21.23
C PRO A 106 -1.78 -10.73 -19.98
N ASN A 107 -0.89 -11.71 -20.11
CA ASN A 107 -0.27 -12.35 -18.95
C ASN A 107 0.58 -11.36 -18.14
N ILE A 108 1.32 -10.46 -18.80
CA ILE A 108 2.18 -9.48 -18.13
C ILE A 108 1.31 -8.53 -17.29
N ILE A 109 0.27 -7.97 -17.91
CA ILE A 109 -0.68 -7.07 -17.25
C ILE A 109 -1.39 -7.79 -16.09
N ALA A 110 -1.71 -9.08 -16.24
CA ALA A 110 -2.34 -9.86 -15.18
C ALA A 110 -1.42 -10.06 -13.98
N PHE A 111 -0.11 -10.23 -14.19
CA PHE A 111 0.86 -10.32 -13.09
C PHE A 111 1.05 -8.99 -12.38
N ASP A 112 1.08 -7.87 -13.10
CA ASP A 112 1.11 -6.53 -12.48
C ASP A 112 -0.14 -6.32 -11.62
N PHE A 113 -1.31 -6.64 -12.15
CA PHE A 113 -2.58 -6.56 -11.43
C PHE A 113 -2.58 -7.45 -10.18
N PHE A 114 -2.07 -8.67 -10.31
CA PHE A 114 -2.02 -9.64 -9.21
C PHE A 114 -1.04 -9.21 -8.12
N SER A 115 0.13 -8.67 -8.48
CA SER A 115 1.13 -8.22 -7.51
C SER A 115 0.54 -7.15 -6.57
N GLN A 116 -0.25 -6.22 -7.10
CA GLN A 116 -0.91 -5.21 -6.30
C GLN A 116 -2.01 -5.77 -5.38
N LEU A 117 -2.84 -6.69 -5.89
CA LEU A 117 -3.91 -7.31 -5.11
C LEU A 117 -3.39 -8.18 -3.96
N GLU A 118 -2.14 -8.63 -4.03
CA GLU A 118 -1.52 -9.42 -2.98
C GLU A 118 -1.18 -8.59 -1.73
N HIS A 119 -0.84 -7.32 -1.90
CA HIS A 119 -0.27 -6.47 -0.84
C HIS A 119 -1.19 -6.22 0.36
N ASP A 120 -2.46 -5.85 0.14
CA ASP A 120 -3.43 -5.56 1.21
C ASP A 120 -4.82 -6.07 0.82
N LYS A 121 -5.65 -6.41 1.81
CA LYS A 121 -7.06 -6.77 1.59
C LYS A 121 -7.89 -5.62 1.02
N ASN A 122 -7.47 -4.39 1.29
CA ASN A 122 -8.09 -3.18 0.81
C ASN A 122 -7.47 -2.63 -0.47
N SER A 123 -6.42 -3.27 -1.02
CA SER A 123 -5.82 -2.87 -2.29
C SER A 123 -6.86 -2.83 -3.41
N GLN A 124 -6.71 -1.85 -4.30
CA GLN A 124 -7.59 -1.67 -5.45
C GLN A 124 -6.79 -1.66 -6.74
N CYS A 125 -7.36 -2.28 -7.78
CA CYS A 125 -6.77 -2.28 -9.11
C CYS A 125 -7.84 -1.94 -10.15
N ILE A 126 -7.50 -1.06 -11.08
CA ILE A 126 -8.39 -0.55 -12.12
C ILE A 126 -7.73 -0.81 -13.47
N LEU A 127 -8.48 -1.40 -14.40
CA LEU A 127 -8.04 -1.54 -15.79
C LEU A 127 -8.91 -0.66 -16.68
N LEU A 128 -8.27 0.14 -17.51
CA LEU A 128 -8.91 0.93 -18.56
C LEU A 128 -8.36 0.52 -19.92
N SER A 129 -9.24 0.04 -20.79
CA SER A 129 -8.89 -0.31 -22.17
C SER A 129 -10.03 0.00 -23.13
N ASN A 130 -9.68 0.28 -24.37
CA ASN A 130 -10.64 0.40 -25.47
C ASN A 130 -10.95 -0.96 -26.14
N ASN A 131 -10.24 -2.03 -25.76
CA ASN A 131 -10.39 -3.35 -26.37
C ASN A 131 -11.17 -4.30 -25.46
N LYS A 132 -12.47 -4.51 -25.76
CA LYS A 132 -13.36 -5.36 -24.97
C LYS A 132 -12.90 -6.81 -24.89
N ASN A 133 -12.37 -7.37 -25.98
CA ASN A 133 -11.89 -8.75 -26.01
C ASN A 133 -10.66 -8.92 -25.11
N TYR A 134 -9.77 -7.93 -25.13
CA TYR A 134 -8.60 -7.90 -24.27
C TYR A 134 -8.99 -7.93 -22.78
N ILE A 135 -9.95 -7.09 -22.37
CA ILE A 135 -10.48 -7.06 -21.00
C ILE A 135 -11.00 -8.45 -20.59
N LYS A 136 -11.77 -9.12 -21.45
CA LYS A 136 -12.33 -10.44 -21.18
C LYS A 136 -11.24 -11.51 -21.00
N ILE A 137 -10.21 -11.48 -21.85
CA ILE A 137 -9.07 -12.39 -21.74
C ILE A 137 -8.33 -12.15 -20.41
N LEU A 138 -8.05 -10.88 -20.09
CA LEU A 138 -7.35 -10.51 -18.86
C LEU A 138 -8.13 -10.94 -17.61
N TYR A 139 -9.44 -10.68 -17.59
CA TYR A 139 -10.32 -11.11 -16.51
C TYR A 139 -10.22 -12.62 -16.25
N ASN A 140 -10.25 -13.43 -17.31
CA ASN A 140 -10.14 -14.88 -17.19
C ASN A 140 -8.78 -15.33 -16.64
N ILE A 141 -7.69 -14.66 -17.03
CA ILE A 141 -6.34 -14.96 -16.52
C ILE A 141 -6.25 -14.63 -15.03
N ILE A 142 -6.68 -13.41 -14.64
CA ILE A 142 -6.68 -12.97 -13.24
C ILE A 142 -7.54 -13.90 -12.37
N TYR A 143 -8.71 -14.29 -12.86
CA TYR A 143 -9.60 -15.22 -12.16
C TYR A 143 -8.93 -16.58 -11.89
N LYS A 144 -8.24 -17.14 -12.90
CA LYS A 144 -7.47 -18.39 -12.75
C LYS A 144 -6.34 -18.24 -11.72
N LEU A 145 -5.58 -17.14 -11.75
CA LEU A 145 -4.51 -16.86 -10.79
C LEU A 145 -5.03 -16.78 -9.35
N LEU A 146 -6.19 -16.14 -9.14
CA LEU A 146 -6.81 -16.05 -7.82
C LEU A 146 -7.29 -17.39 -7.29
N ILE A 147 -7.87 -18.25 -8.15
CA ILE A 147 -8.24 -19.62 -7.76
C ILE A 147 -7.00 -20.43 -7.38
N PHE A 148 -5.94 -20.35 -8.19
CA PHE A 148 -4.69 -21.06 -7.92
C PHE A 148 -4.10 -20.69 -6.54
N GLN A 149 -4.06 -19.40 -6.21
CA GLN A 149 -3.60 -18.94 -4.89
C GLN A 149 -4.50 -19.47 -3.75
N LYS A 150 -5.83 -19.46 -3.93
CA LYS A 150 -6.78 -19.96 -2.93
C LYS A 150 -6.58 -21.45 -2.65
N ASN A 151 -6.26 -22.24 -3.68
CA ASN A 151 -6.04 -23.68 -3.53
C ASN A 151 -4.70 -23.99 -2.86
N LYS A 152 -3.64 -23.22 -3.14
CA LYS A 152 -2.37 -23.34 -2.40
C LYS A 152 -2.55 -23.11 -0.89
N ASN A 153 -3.30 -22.08 -0.51
CA ASN A 153 -3.54 -21.75 0.90
C ASN A 153 -4.39 -22.78 1.67
N LYS A 154 -4.99 -23.77 1.01
CA LYS A 154 -5.73 -24.87 1.65
C LYS A 154 -4.87 -26.12 1.85
N GLY A 155 -3.64 -26.15 1.34
CA GLY A 155 -2.92 -27.38 1.00
C GLY A 155 -1.73 -27.81 1.87
N GLY A 156 -1.22 -27.06 2.86
CA GLY A 156 -0.16 -27.67 3.68
C GLY A 156 0.58 -26.84 4.73
N GLY A 157 0.69 -27.41 5.93
CA GLY A 157 1.98 -27.50 6.61
C GLY A 157 2.48 -26.29 7.43
N ARG A 158 3.26 -26.61 8.47
CA ARG A 158 3.74 -25.75 9.56
C ARG A 158 4.60 -24.54 9.14
N THR A 159 4.89 -24.36 7.84
CA THR A 159 5.66 -23.25 7.24
C THR A 159 4.79 -22.08 6.76
N GLU A 160 3.46 -22.18 6.79
CA GLU A 160 2.53 -21.19 6.20
C GLU A 160 2.01 -20.08 7.15
N ARG A 161 2.75 -19.68 8.19
CA ARG A 161 2.24 -18.63 9.12
C ARG A 161 2.19 -17.22 8.52
N HIS A 162 2.82 -16.98 7.37
CA HIS A 162 2.74 -15.68 6.67
C HIS A 162 1.80 -15.66 5.45
N THR A 163 1.44 -16.82 4.89
CA THR A 163 0.53 -16.92 3.73
C THR A 163 -0.92 -17.26 4.12
N SER A 164 -1.15 -17.79 5.33
CA SER A 164 -2.44 -18.30 5.83
C SER A 164 -3.55 -17.25 6.12
N LYS A 165 -3.42 -15.99 5.69
CA LYS A 165 -4.43 -14.94 5.94
C LYS A 165 -5.05 -14.30 4.68
N LEU A 166 -4.83 -14.91 3.52
CA LEU A 166 -5.36 -14.42 2.24
C LEU A 166 -6.79 -14.97 2.04
N GLN A 167 -7.77 -14.30 2.65
CA GLN A 167 -9.20 -14.55 2.39
C GLN A 167 -9.61 -13.93 1.04
N PRO A 168 -10.56 -14.53 0.29
CA PRO A 168 -10.98 -14.01 -1.01
C PRO A 168 -12.16 -13.03 -0.89
N PRO A 169 -11.91 -11.72 -1.11
CA PRO A 169 -12.88 -10.81 -1.73
C PRO A 169 -12.30 -9.99 -2.91
N ARG A 170 -11.11 -10.34 -3.42
CA ARG A 170 -10.22 -9.47 -4.22
C ARG A 170 -10.76 -8.95 -5.57
N LEU A 171 -11.67 -9.67 -6.24
CA LEU A 171 -12.24 -9.23 -7.54
C LEU A 171 -13.40 -8.24 -7.42
N ALA A 172 -14.09 -8.19 -6.27
CA ALA A 172 -15.28 -7.35 -6.12
C ALA A 172 -14.96 -5.84 -6.11
N LYS A 173 -13.70 -5.48 -5.81
CA LYS A 173 -13.21 -4.09 -5.80
C LYS A 173 -12.42 -3.72 -7.07
N SER A 174 -12.03 -4.70 -7.88
CA SER A 174 -11.40 -4.41 -9.17
C SER A 174 -12.44 -3.93 -10.17
N SER A 175 -12.19 -2.76 -10.77
CA SER A 175 -13.11 -2.18 -11.76
C SER A 175 -12.47 -2.26 -13.15
N PHE A 176 -13.18 -2.90 -14.07
CA PHE A 176 -12.80 -2.96 -15.48
C PHE A 176 -13.66 -1.96 -16.24
N PHE A 177 -13.02 -0.95 -16.85
CA PHE A 177 -13.71 0.07 -17.63
C PHE A 177 -13.38 -0.04 -19.10
N LEU A 178 -14.43 -0.02 -19.93
CA LEU A 178 -14.30 0.15 -21.36
C LEU A 178 -14.27 1.65 -21.67
N ALA A 179 -13.13 2.14 -22.12
CA ALA A 179 -13.03 3.50 -22.63
C ALA A 179 -13.76 3.59 -23.99
N LYS A 180 -14.92 4.25 -24.06
CA LYS A 180 -15.54 4.59 -25.34
C LYS A 180 -14.74 5.72 -26.00
N GLN A 181 -14.36 5.54 -27.27
CA GLN A 181 -13.81 6.60 -28.11
C GLN A 181 -14.90 7.64 -28.40
N SER A 182 -15.04 8.63 -27.53
CA SER A 182 -15.73 9.87 -27.87
C SER A 182 -15.00 11.02 -27.19
N THR A 183 -14.05 11.61 -27.92
CA THR A 183 -13.50 12.97 -27.73
C THR A 183 -13.49 13.51 -26.30
N TYR A 184 -12.41 13.26 -25.56
CA TYR A 184 -12.15 13.99 -24.31
C TYR A 184 -11.55 15.37 -24.65
N LYS A 185 -12.41 16.40 -24.80
CA LYS A 185 -11.96 17.79 -24.66
C LYS A 185 -11.76 18.05 -23.17
N LEU A 186 -10.50 18.03 -22.73
CA LEU A 186 -10.11 18.53 -21.42
C LEU A 186 -10.41 20.04 -21.35
N LYS A 187 -11.60 20.41 -20.84
CA LYS A 187 -11.84 21.78 -20.37
C LYS A 187 -11.27 21.88 -18.96
N MET A 188 -10.13 22.56 -18.85
CA MET A 188 -9.58 23.00 -17.57
C MET A 188 -10.53 24.04 -16.97
N GLY A 189 -11.28 23.66 -15.93
CA GLY A 189 -12.08 24.58 -15.12
C GLY A 189 -13.46 24.05 -14.72
N GLY A 190 -13.65 23.82 -13.42
CA GLY A 190 -14.96 23.77 -12.77
C GLY A 190 -15.54 22.38 -12.51
N ASN A 191 -15.56 22.01 -11.22
CA ASN A 191 -16.35 20.97 -10.53
C ASN A 191 -17.35 20.17 -11.40
N ARG A 192 -17.02 18.92 -11.74
CA ARG A 192 -17.98 17.80 -11.87
C ARG A 192 -17.23 16.46 -11.94
N VAL A 193 -17.73 15.50 -11.16
CA VAL A 193 -17.21 14.13 -11.03
C VAL A 193 -17.43 13.36 -12.33
N LEU A 194 -16.40 12.68 -12.80
CA LEU A 194 -16.47 11.74 -13.93
C LEU A 194 -17.24 10.48 -13.51
N THR A 195 -18.54 10.44 -13.74
CA THR A 195 -19.30 9.19 -13.74
C THR A 195 -19.97 9.03 -15.09
N GLU A 196 -19.32 8.31 -16.00
CA GLU A 196 -20.01 7.51 -17.03
C GLU A 196 -19.01 6.54 -17.68
N GLY A 197 -18.80 5.43 -16.98
CA GLY A 197 -18.23 4.21 -17.56
C GLY A 197 -19.12 3.07 -17.12
N ASN A 198 -19.85 2.46 -18.06
CA ASN A 198 -20.66 1.28 -17.76
C ASN A 198 -19.74 0.20 -17.18
N ARG A 199 -19.97 -0.21 -15.93
CA ARG A 199 -19.38 -1.43 -15.36
C ARG A 199 -19.80 -2.60 -16.25
N ILE A 200 -18.83 -3.36 -16.75
CA ILE A 200 -19.05 -4.61 -17.47
C ILE A 200 -19.13 -5.74 -16.45
#